data_AF-A0A8D8DE56-F1
#
_entry.id   AF-A0A8D8DE56-F1
#
_cell.length_a   1.000
_cell.length_b   1.000
_cell.length_c   1.000
_cell.angle_alpha   90.00
_cell.angle_beta   90.00
_cell.angle_gamma   90.00
#
_symmetry.space_group_name_H-M   'P 1'
#
loop_
_entity.id
_entity.type
_entity.pdbx_description
1 polymer ?
#
loop_
_entity_poly.entity_id
_entity_poly.type
_entity_poly.pdbx_seq_one_letter_code
_entity_poly.pdbx_strand_id
1 'polypeptide(L)'
;MASQASSFTCLNCSVRFANAEAQREHYKTDWHRYNLKRKIAELPPVNVEEFERRILQQKSDDAAAQEDQSLYCRACKKLFKSKNSHDAHLDSKKHRELLRVFLKEQGEDGEQSQSVAVKSTREKKDFGVMMEQDGEVEEVDSDEWNDEDWDNPIENNDCLFCLNHCDDLIQNVKHMSVKHSFFIPDAEFCIDVEGLLGYLAEKICRDFICIWCNEKGRTF
;
A
#
# COMPACT_ATOMS: atom_id res chain seq x y z
N MET A 1 30.49 -13.88 -44.09
CA MET A 1 30.46 -13.55 -42.64
C MET A 1 29.04 -13.13 -42.31
N ALA A 2 28.31 -13.93 -41.54
CA ALA A 2 26.92 -13.64 -41.18
C ALA A 2 26.91 -12.74 -39.93
N SER A 3 26.39 -11.52 -40.08
CA SER A 3 26.17 -10.60 -38.97
C SER A 3 25.20 -11.22 -37.96
N GLN A 4 25.67 -11.50 -36.74
CA GLN A 4 24.80 -11.87 -35.63
C GLN A 4 23.99 -10.64 -35.24
N ALA A 5 22.73 -10.57 -35.67
CA ALA A 5 21.78 -9.60 -35.15
C ALA A 5 21.45 -9.99 -33.70
N SER A 6 21.96 -9.24 -32.74
CA SER A 6 21.64 -9.38 -31.33
C SER A 6 20.14 -9.16 -31.12
N SER A 7 19.40 -10.23 -30.82
CA SER A 7 17.98 -10.11 -30.47
C SER A 7 17.85 -9.62 -29.04
N PHE A 8 17.27 -8.44 -28.85
CA PHE A 8 17.00 -7.88 -27.53
C PHE A 8 15.71 -8.51 -26.99
N THR A 9 15.81 -9.38 -25.97
CA THR A 9 14.66 -10.10 -25.42
C THR A 9 14.69 -10.11 -23.90
N CYS A 10 13.53 -10.05 -23.26
CA CYS A 10 13.40 -10.26 -21.82
C CYS A 10 12.82 -11.64 -21.54
N LEU A 11 13.60 -12.51 -20.91
CA LEU A 11 13.22 -13.89 -20.56
C LEU A 11 12.09 -13.94 -19.51
N ASN A 12 12.02 -12.92 -18.67
CA ASN A 12 11.06 -12.87 -17.58
C ASN A 12 9.65 -12.48 -18.06
N CYS A 13 9.59 -11.69 -19.13
CA CYS A 13 8.34 -11.19 -19.69
C CYS A 13 8.04 -11.80 -21.07
N SER A 14 8.91 -12.69 -21.57
CA SER A 14 8.81 -13.38 -22.86
C SER A 14 8.56 -12.45 -24.05
N VAL A 15 9.16 -11.26 -24.04
CA VAL A 15 9.01 -10.25 -25.10
C VAL A 15 10.32 -9.92 -25.80
N ARG A 16 10.20 -9.52 -27.07
CA ARG A 16 11.29 -9.09 -27.93
C ARG A 16 11.17 -7.60 -28.21
N PHE A 17 12.32 -6.92 -28.20
CA PHE A 17 12.46 -5.49 -28.43
C PHE A 17 13.19 -5.24 -29.75
N ALA A 18 12.89 -4.09 -30.35
CA ALA A 18 13.51 -3.65 -31.60
C ALA A 18 14.97 -3.21 -31.41
N ASN A 19 15.31 -2.68 -30.23
CA ASN A 19 16.65 -2.16 -29.92
C ASN A 19 17.00 -2.37 -28.44
N ALA A 20 18.27 -2.14 -28.09
CA ALA A 20 18.80 -2.28 -26.73
C ALA A 20 18.21 -1.25 -25.75
N GLU A 21 17.82 -0.08 -26.25
CA GLU A 21 17.28 1.02 -25.44
C GLU A 21 15.89 0.66 -24.90
N ALA A 22 14.99 0.22 -25.77
CA ALA A 22 13.67 -0.27 -25.41
C ALA A 22 13.73 -1.45 -24.43
N GLN A 23 14.75 -2.31 -24.53
CA GLN A 23 14.99 -3.38 -23.56
C GLN A 23 15.35 -2.81 -22.17
N ARG A 24 16.23 -1.81 -22.11
CA ARG A 24 16.61 -1.14 -20.84
C ARG A 24 15.43 -0.37 -20.23
N GLU A 25 14.63 0.31 -21.06
CA GLU A 25 13.42 0.98 -20.60
C GLU A 25 12.42 -0.02 -20.03
N HIS A 26 12.23 -1.17 -20.69
CA HIS A 26 11.37 -2.24 -20.18
C HIS A 26 11.76 -2.70 -18.77
N TYR A 27 13.05 -2.87 -18.46
CA TYR A 27 13.50 -3.26 -17.12
C TYR A 27 13.09 -2.28 -16.01
N LYS A 28 12.81 -1.02 -16.36
CA LYS A 28 12.34 0.02 -15.44
C LYS A 28 10.82 0.06 -15.27
N THR A 29 10.07 -0.60 -16.17
CA THR A 29 8.60 -0.60 -16.14
C THR A 29 8.05 -1.46 -15.00
N ASP A 30 6.89 -1.06 -14.49
CA ASP A 30 6.20 -1.83 -13.44
C ASP A 30 5.71 -3.19 -13.93
N TRP A 31 5.44 -3.32 -15.24
CA TRP A 31 5.14 -4.61 -15.85
C TRP A 31 6.29 -5.62 -15.71
N HIS A 32 7.54 -5.17 -15.89
CA HIS A 32 8.71 -6.01 -15.67
C HIS A 32 8.88 -6.42 -14.21
N ARG A 33 8.78 -5.46 -13.30
CA ARG A 33 8.85 -5.68 -11.84
C ARG A 33 7.75 -6.64 -11.38
N TYR A 34 6.54 -6.49 -11.91
CA TYR A 34 5.41 -7.36 -11.62
C TYR A 34 5.67 -8.80 -12.06
N ASN A 35 6.11 -9.02 -13.29
CA ASN A 35 6.46 -10.35 -13.78
C ASN A 35 7.66 -10.97 -13.04
N LEU A 36 8.62 -10.16 -12.58
CA LEU A 36 9.71 -10.61 -11.71
C LEU A 36 9.20 -11.12 -10.36
N LYS A 37 8.32 -10.38 -9.70
CA LYS A 37 7.69 -10.82 -8.45
C LYS A 37 6.89 -12.12 -8.65
N ARG A 38 6.17 -12.24 -9.77
CA ARG A 38 5.44 -13.47 -10.12
C ARG A 38 6.36 -14.66 -10.32
N LYS A 39 7.50 -14.47 -11.01
CA LYS A 39 8.49 -15.53 -11.22
C LYS A 39 9.12 -16.00 -9.91
N ILE A 40 9.40 -15.09 -8.98
CA ILE A 40 9.90 -15.44 -7.63
C ILE A 40 8.86 -16.27 -6.88
N ALA A 41 7.57 -15.97 -7.07
CA ALA A 41 6.46 -16.75 -6.52
C ALA A 41 6.09 -18.00 -7.35
N GLU A 42 6.93 -18.41 -8.30
CA GLU A 42 6.71 -19.56 -9.19
C GLU A 42 5.40 -19.49 -10.02
N LEU A 43 4.88 -18.27 -10.23
CA LEU A 43 3.68 -18.02 -11.01
C LEU A 43 4.02 -17.70 -12.48
N PRO A 44 3.17 -18.11 -13.44
CA PRO A 44 3.35 -17.78 -14.84
C PRO A 44 3.39 -16.26 -15.08
N PRO A 45 4.23 -15.78 -16.02
CA PRO A 45 4.29 -14.38 -16.38
C PRO A 45 3.00 -13.94 -17.07
N VAL A 46 2.64 -12.68 -16.85
CA VAL A 46 1.45 -12.05 -17.37
C VAL A 46 1.81 -11.20 -18.59
N ASN A 47 1.03 -11.30 -19.66
CA ASN A 47 1.23 -10.50 -20.86
C ASN A 47 0.85 -9.02 -20.61
N VAL A 48 1.20 -8.14 -21.55
CA VAL A 48 0.99 -6.70 -21.37
C VAL A 48 -0.51 -6.33 -21.29
N GLU A 49 -1.34 -6.95 -22.14
CA GLU A 49 -2.78 -6.68 -22.21
C GLU A 49 -3.49 -7.03 -20.91
N GLU A 50 -3.14 -8.17 -20.32
CA GLU A 50 -3.67 -8.64 -19.05
C GLU A 50 -3.21 -7.79 -17.88
N PHE A 51 -1.98 -7.29 -17.92
CA PHE A 51 -1.46 -6.37 -16.91
C PHE A 51 -2.20 -5.04 -16.93
N GLU A 52 -2.39 -4.44 -18.11
CA GLU A 52 -3.15 -3.21 -18.28
C GLU A 52 -4.61 -3.38 -17.84
N ARG A 53 -5.24 -4.51 -18.20
CA ARG A 53 -6.60 -4.86 -17.76
C ARG A 53 -6.73 -4.90 -16.25
N ARG A 54 -5.74 -5.45 -15.54
CA ARG A 54 -5.72 -5.49 -14.07
C ARG A 54 -5.56 -4.11 -13.45
N ILE A 55 -4.72 -3.25 -14.03
CA ILE A 55 -4.57 -1.86 -13.57
C ILE A 55 -5.90 -1.12 -13.73
N LEU A 56 -6.58 -1.27 -14.88
CA LEU A 56 -7.89 -0.68 -15.12
C LEU A 56 -8.94 -1.16 -14.12
N GLN A 57 -8.98 -2.45 -13.83
CA GLN A 57 -9.89 -3.03 -12.85
C GLN A 57 -9.62 -2.49 -11.44
N GLN A 58 -8.35 -2.41 -11.01
CA GLN A 58 -7.99 -1.85 -9.71
C GLN A 58 -8.46 -0.39 -9.61
N LYS A 59 -8.21 0.42 -10.63
CA LYS A 59 -8.66 1.81 -10.67
C LYS A 59 -10.19 1.95 -10.60
N SER A 60 -10.94 1.07 -11.27
CA SER A 60 -12.40 1.08 -11.18
C SER A 60 -12.91 0.65 -9.82
N ASP A 61 -12.26 -0.34 -9.20
CA ASP A 61 -12.62 -0.84 -7.88
C ASP A 61 -12.32 0.21 -6.80
N ASP A 62 -11.18 0.90 -6.91
CA ASP A 62 -10.80 2.02 -6.04
C ASP A 62 -11.76 3.21 -6.21
N ALA A 63 -12.13 3.57 -7.45
CA ALA A 63 -13.11 4.62 -7.72
C ALA A 63 -14.51 4.27 -7.17
N ALA A 64 -14.95 3.02 -7.34
CA ALA A 64 -16.22 2.55 -6.78
C ALA A 64 -16.19 2.53 -5.24
N ALA A 65 -15.06 2.15 -4.64
CA ALA A 65 -14.87 2.19 -3.19
C ALA A 65 -14.87 3.62 -2.63
N GLN A 66 -14.44 4.61 -3.41
CA GLN A 66 -14.50 6.03 -3.04
C GLN A 66 -15.93 6.60 -3.12
N GLU A 67 -16.75 6.17 -4.08
CA GLU A 67 -18.12 6.68 -4.24
C GLU A 67 -19.12 6.09 -3.21
N ASP A 68 -18.97 4.83 -2.78
CA ASP A 68 -20.04 4.10 -2.03
C ASP A 68 -19.94 4.15 -0.49
N GLN A 69 -19.10 5.02 0.09
CA GLN A 69 -18.91 5.08 1.56
C GLN A 69 -19.47 6.33 2.24
N SER A 70 -20.03 7.27 1.47
CA SER A 70 -20.58 8.50 2.03
C SER A 70 -22.00 8.28 2.58
N LEU A 71 -22.16 8.42 3.90
CA LEU A 71 -23.44 8.23 4.59
C LEU A 71 -23.91 9.54 5.23
N TYR A 72 -25.19 9.85 5.08
CA TYR A 72 -25.78 11.10 5.58
C TYR A 72 -26.74 10.86 6.74
N CYS A 73 -26.52 11.57 7.85
CA CYS A 73 -27.42 11.60 8.98
C CYS A 73 -28.40 12.77 8.87
N ARG A 74 -29.70 12.48 8.76
CA ARG A 74 -30.75 13.48 8.56
C ARG A 74 -31.10 14.29 9.82
N ALA A 75 -30.99 13.67 11.00
CA ALA A 75 -31.24 14.35 12.28
C ALA A 75 -30.14 15.39 12.61
N CYS A 76 -28.89 15.11 12.20
CA CYS A 76 -27.75 15.99 12.46
C CYS A 76 -27.31 16.79 11.23
N LYS A 77 -27.90 16.51 10.06
CA LYS A 77 -27.54 17.07 8.75
C LYS A 77 -26.05 16.94 8.43
N LYS A 78 -25.44 15.80 8.75
CA LYS A 78 -23.99 15.55 8.57
C LYS A 78 -23.74 14.44 7.56
N LEU A 79 -22.77 14.67 6.66
CA LEU A 79 -22.25 13.68 5.73
C LEU A 79 -20.96 13.08 6.31
N PHE A 80 -20.86 11.75 6.32
CA PHE A 80 -19.75 10.98 6.85
C PHE A 80 -19.07 10.26 5.71
N LYS A 81 -17.73 10.29 5.67
CA LYS A 81 -16.93 9.68 4.59
C LYS A 81 -16.77 8.15 4.73
N SER A 82 -17.21 7.56 5.85
CA SER A 82 -17.14 6.13 6.09
C SER A 82 -18.27 5.62 6.98
N LYS A 83 -18.61 4.34 6.82
CA LYS A 83 -19.63 3.66 7.64
C LYS A 83 -19.28 3.65 9.13
N ASN A 84 -18.03 3.35 9.47
CA ASN A 84 -17.59 3.28 10.87
C ASN A 84 -17.73 4.63 11.59
N SER A 85 -17.45 5.74 10.89
CA SER A 85 -17.62 7.10 11.45
C SER A 85 -19.09 7.46 11.63
N HIS A 86 -19.95 7.07 10.67
CA HIS A 86 -21.40 7.25 10.78
C HIS A 86 -22.00 6.44 11.94
N ASP A 87 -21.62 5.18 12.10
CA ASP A 87 -22.16 4.31 13.16
C ASP A 87 -21.72 4.80 14.54
N ALA A 88 -20.45 5.19 14.72
CA ALA A 88 -19.98 5.85 15.94
C ALA A 88 -20.72 7.17 16.23
N HIS A 89 -21.13 7.90 15.18
CA HIS A 89 -21.96 9.10 15.33
C HIS A 89 -23.35 8.79 15.86
N LEU A 90 -24.02 7.73 15.39
CA LEU A 90 -25.33 7.30 15.89
C LEU A 90 -25.30 7.01 17.40
N ASP A 91 -24.19 6.46 17.88
CA ASP A 91 -23.98 6.17 19.30
C ASP A 91 -23.61 7.41 20.13
N SER A 92 -23.30 8.56 19.53
CA SER A 92 -22.93 9.75 20.29
C SER A 92 -24.11 10.32 21.09
N LYS A 93 -23.86 10.72 22.35
CA LYS A 93 -24.86 11.40 23.20
C LYS A 93 -25.48 12.62 22.51
N LYS A 94 -24.69 13.33 21.68
CA LYS A 94 -25.14 14.48 20.90
C LYS A 94 -26.16 14.11 19.81
N HIS A 95 -25.95 12.98 19.12
CA HIS A 95 -26.90 12.50 18.11
C HIS A 95 -28.23 12.11 18.75
N ARG A 96 -28.20 11.36 19.85
CA ARG A 96 -29.41 10.88 20.55
C ARG A 96 -30.30 12.01 21.04
N GLU A 97 -29.72 13.11 21.53
CA GLU A 97 -30.49 14.27 21.99
C GLU A 97 -31.14 15.03 20.82
N LEU A 98 -30.38 15.28 19.74
CA LEU A 98 -30.91 15.91 18.53
C LEU A 98 -31.98 15.04 17.86
N LEU A 99 -31.82 13.72 17.88
CA LEU A 99 -32.79 12.77 17.36
C LEU A 99 -34.11 12.86 18.13
N ARG A 100 -34.08 13.00 19.47
CA ARG A 100 -35.31 13.22 20.26
C ARG A 100 -36.03 14.49 19.88
N VAL A 101 -35.31 15.58 19.66
CA VAL A 101 -35.90 16.86 19.24
C VAL A 101 -36.51 16.71 17.84
N PHE A 102 -35.76 16.12 16.91
CA PHE A 102 -36.19 15.87 15.53
C PHE A 102 -37.44 15.00 15.44
N LEU A 103 -37.55 13.96 16.27
CA LEU A 103 -38.74 13.08 16.31
C LEU A 103 -39.96 13.80 16.93
N LYS A 104 -39.74 14.63 17.96
CA LYS A 104 -40.82 15.44 18.55
C LYS A 104 -41.39 16.47 17.57
N GLU A 105 -40.56 16.98 16.66
CA GLU A 105 -40.98 17.92 15.62
C GLU A 105 -41.73 17.25 14.45
N GLN A 106 -41.59 15.93 14.26
CA GLN A 106 -42.26 15.20 13.17
C GLN A 106 -43.60 14.54 13.53
N GLY A 107 -43.97 14.47 14.82
CA GLY A 107 -45.33 14.13 15.23
C GLY A 107 -45.86 12.76 14.79
N GLU A 108 -45.10 11.68 15.02
CA GLU A 108 -45.59 10.31 14.85
C GLU A 108 -45.39 9.49 16.14
N ASP A 109 -46.51 9.07 16.72
CA ASP A 109 -46.61 8.14 17.84
C ASP A 109 -46.41 6.71 17.29
N GLY A 110 -45.26 6.09 17.54
CA GLY A 110 -45.04 4.70 17.17
C GLY A 110 -43.64 4.16 17.45
N GLU A 111 -43.55 3.24 18.39
CA GLU A 111 -42.37 2.39 18.61
C GLU A 111 -42.06 1.58 17.36
N GLN A 112 -41.05 1.98 16.58
CA GLN A 112 -40.27 1.05 15.77
C GLN A 112 -38.86 1.58 15.53
N SER A 113 -37.93 0.98 16.26
CA SER A 113 -36.49 1.03 16.00
C SER A 113 -36.21 0.44 14.61
N GLN A 114 -36.14 1.27 13.57
CA GLN A 114 -35.40 0.93 12.35
C GLN A 114 -34.56 2.13 11.90
N SER A 115 -33.25 1.90 11.87
CA SER A 115 -32.23 2.75 11.29
C SER A 115 -32.55 3.05 9.82
N VAL A 116 -33.05 4.26 9.55
CA VAL A 116 -33.18 4.78 8.18
C VAL A 116 -31.81 5.26 7.67
N ALA A 117 -30.92 4.30 7.39
CA ALA A 117 -29.81 4.50 6.48
C ALA A 117 -30.36 4.48 5.04
N VAL A 118 -30.63 5.65 4.46
CA VAL A 118 -31.00 5.72 3.05
C VAL A 118 -29.71 5.80 2.24
N LYS A 119 -29.44 4.77 1.42
CA LYS A 119 -28.39 4.83 0.39
C LYS A 119 -28.69 6.01 -0.53
N SER A 120 -27.72 6.89 -0.73
CA SER A 120 -27.85 8.02 -1.65
C SER A 120 -27.94 7.50 -3.08
N THR A 121 -29.15 7.19 -3.52
CA THR A 121 -29.48 7.08 -4.95
C THR A 121 -30.33 8.29 -5.27
N ARG A 122 -29.70 9.36 -5.77
CA ARG A 122 -30.48 10.37 -6.48
C ARG A 122 -29.68 11.05 -7.57
N GLU A 123 -30.11 10.72 -8.78
CA GLU A 123 -29.87 11.48 -9.99
C GLU A 123 -30.14 12.97 -9.78
N LYS A 124 -29.28 13.75 -10.46
CA LYS A 124 -29.19 15.20 -10.51
C LYS A 124 -30.55 15.91 -10.58
N LYS A 125 -30.76 16.91 -9.72
CA LYS A 125 -31.45 18.17 -10.08
C LYS A 125 -31.07 19.29 -9.12
N ASP A 126 -30.19 20.14 -9.65
CA ASP A 126 -30.08 21.60 -9.51
C ASP A 126 -30.91 22.30 -8.42
N PHE A 127 -30.20 22.84 -7.41
CA PHE A 127 -30.60 24.07 -6.72
C PHE A 127 -29.33 24.75 -6.19
N GLY A 128 -28.93 25.83 -6.87
CA GLY A 128 -27.75 26.60 -6.54
C GLY A 128 -27.88 27.35 -5.22
N VAL A 129 -26.84 27.26 -4.39
CA VAL A 129 -26.47 28.28 -3.42
C VAL A 129 -24.94 28.37 -3.42
N MET A 130 -24.45 29.58 -3.66
CA MET A 130 -23.06 29.99 -3.61
C MET A 130 -22.53 29.88 -2.17
N MET A 131 -21.35 29.30 -2.01
CA MET A 131 -20.53 29.57 -0.84
C MET A 131 -19.07 29.67 -1.32
N GLU A 132 -18.64 30.91 -1.51
CA GLU A 132 -17.23 31.25 -1.45
C GLU A 132 -16.77 30.98 -0.02
N GLN A 133 -15.89 30.02 0.17
CA GLN A 133 -14.96 30.06 1.29
C GLN A 133 -13.62 29.55 0.81
N ASP A 134 -12.75 30.53 0.66
CA ASP A 134 -11.31 30.45 0.54
C ASP A 134 -10.75 29.37 1.48
N GLY A 135 -10.07 28.42 0.87
CA GLY A 135 -9.52 27.23 1.48
C GLY A 135 -8.63 26.64 0.43
N GLU A 136 -7.44 27.24 0.32
CA GLU A 136 -6.25 26.69 -0.32
C GLU A 136 -6.35 25.16 -0.35
N VAL A 137 -6.62 24.63 -1.54
CA VAL A 137 -6.43 23.21 -1.84
C VAL A 137 -4.93 22.99 -1.73
N GLU A 138 -4.47 22.70 -0.52
CA GLU A 138 -3.30 21.87 -0.34
C GLU A 138 -3.60 20.63 -1.19
N GLU A 139 -2.91 20.52 -2.33
CA GLU A 139 -2.75 19.28 -3.05
C GLU A 139 -2.15 18.33 -2.02
N VAL A 140 -3.00 17.60 -1.30
CA VAL A 140 -2.56 16.48 -0.48
C VAL A 140 -2.11 15.45 -1.49
N ASP A 141 -0.84 15.59 -1.87
CA ASP A 141 -0.05 14.66 -2.64
C ASP A 141 -0.24 13.30 -1.99
N SER A 142 -1.01 12.43 -2.64
CA SER A 142 -1.36 11.12 -2.09
C SER A 142 -0.16 10.17 -2.06
N ASP A 143 1.03 10.67 -2.41
CA ASP A 143 2.31 9.98 -2.34
C ASP A 143 3.02 10.18 -0.99
N GLU A 144 2.42 10.89 -0.02
CA GLU A 144 2.99 11.10 1.33
C GLU A 144 2.48 10.11 2.39
N TRP A 145 2.04 8.90 1.99
CA TRP A 145 2.24 7.72 2.87
C TRP A 145 3.69 7.31 2.73
N ASN A 146 4.56 8.22 3.14
CA ASN A 146 5.96 8.11 2.93
C ASN A 146 6.45 6.91 3.75
N ASP A 147 7.22 6.08 3.08
CA ASP A 147 7.94 4.94 3.62
C ASP A 147 9.05 5.38 4.61
N GLU A 148 8.84 6.48 5.35
CA GLU A 148 9.90 7.38 5.81
C GLU A 148 10.39 7.17 7.24
N ASP A 149 9.72 6.37 8.04
CA ASP A 149 10.09 6.17 9.46
C ASP A 149 10.24 4.69 9.82
N TRP A 150 10.68 3.84 8.89
CA TRP A 150 11.21 2.53 9.29
C TRP A 150 12.68 2.67 9.67
N ASP A 151 12.94 2.69 10.98
CA ASP A 151 14.27 2.73 11.57
C ASP A 151 15.05 1.46 11.20
N ASN A 152 15.98 1.57 10.26
CA ASN A 152 16.79 0.44 9.82
C ASN A 152 17.82 0.09 10.91
N PRO A 153 17.76 -1.11 11.54
CA PRO A 153 18.66 -1.49 12.62
C PRO A 153 20.15 -1.39 12.24
N ILE A 154 20.48 -1.55 10.97
CA ILE A 154 21.86 -1.49 10.48
C ILE A 154 22.43 -0.07 10.56
N GLU A 155 21.60 0.97 10.38
CA GLU A 155 22.04 2.37 10.48
C GLU A 155 22.49 2.72 11.91
N ASN A 156 21.91 2.04 12.89
CA ASN A 156 22.27 2.14 14.31
C ASN A 156 23.22 1.02 14.77
N ASN A 157 23.82 0.23 13.86
CA ASN A 157 24.70 -0.90 14.20
C ASN A 157 24.06 -1.96 15.12
N ASP A 158 22.75 -2.14 15.03
CA ASP A 158 22.00 -3.15 15.77
C ASP A 158 21.98 -4.49 15.02
N CYS A 159 21.98 -5.58 15.79
CA CYS A 159 21.97 -6.93 15.24
C CYS A 159 20.61 -7.28 14.62
N LEU A 160 20.60 -7.87 13.42
CA LEU A 160 19.36 -8.28 12.72
C LEU A 160 18.58 -9.40 13.42
N PHE A 161 19.23 -10.16 14.31
CA PHE A 161 18.68 -11.39 14.87
C PHE A 161 18.45 -11.32 16.39
N CYS A 162 18.89 -10.26 17.06
CA CYS A 162 18.67 -10.07 18.50
C CYS A 162 18.82 -8.60 18.93
N LEU A 163 18.52 -8.30 20.19
CA LEU A 163 18.55 -6.96 20.78
C LEU A 163 19.97 -6.44 21.13
N ASN A 164 21.02 -6.94 20.45
CA ASN A 164 22.38 -6.48 20.73
C ASN A 164 22.76 -5.32 19.81
N HIS A 165 23.25 -4.24 20.43
CA HIS A 165 23.87 -3.10 19.78
C HIS A 165 25.40 -3.26 19.75
N CYS A 166 26.05 -2.75 18.71
CA CYS A 166 27.50 -2.74 18.56
C CYS A 166 28.00 -1.34 18.22
N ASP A 167 29.24 -1.02 18.60
CA ASP A 167 29.81 0.32 18.36
C ASP A 167 30.22 0.55 16.88
N ASP A 168 30.38 -0.53 16.11
CA ASP A 168 30.86 -0.48 14.72
C ASP A 168 30.24 -1.63 13.90
N LEU A 169 30.01 -1.37 12.60
CA LEU A 169 29.42 -2.33 11.68
C LEU A 169 30.23 -3.64 11.59
N ILE A 170 31.57 -3.55 11.63
CA ILE A 170 32.45 -4.73 11.56
C ILE A 170 32.27 -5.59 12.81
N GLN A 171 32.05 -4.96 13.98
CA GLN A 171 31.75 -5.69 15.21
C GLN A 171 30.36 -6.33 15.18
N ASN A 172 29.37 -5.64 14.61
CA ASN A 172 28.03 -6.18 14.40
C ASN A 172 28.08 -7.45 13.52
N VAL A 173 28.79 -7.39 12.39
CA VAL A 173 28.97 -8.56 11.50
C VAL A 173 29.69 -9.71 12.21
N LYS A 174 30.72 -9.42 13.02
CA LYS A 174 31.39 -10.44 13.86
C LYS A 174 30.45 -11.02 14.90
N HIS A 175 29.60 -10.21 15.49
CA HIS A 175 28.58 -10.65 16.44
C HIS A 175 27.57 -11.60 15.77
N MET A 176 27.06 -11.21 14.61
CA MET A 176 26.15 -12.02 13.80
C MET A 176 26.79 -13.36 13.39
N SER A 177 28.08 -13.36 13.03
CA SER A 177 28.77 -14.60 12.66
C SER A 177 29.01 -15.54 13.83
N VAL A 178 29.41 -15.03 15.00
CA VAL A 178 29.70 -15.87 16.18
C VAL A 178 28.42 -16.33 16.89
N LYS A 179 27.47 -15.42 17.15
CA LYS A 179 26.26 -15.74 17.95
C LYS A 179 25.14 -16.33 17.10
N HIS A 180 24.99 -15.87 15.86
CA HIS A 180 23.88 -16.25 14.99
C HIS A 180 24.31 -17.13 13.82
N SER A 181 25.60 -17.50 13.74
CA SER A 181 26.14 -18.31 12.64
C SER A 181 25.83 -17.70 11.25
N PHE A 182 25.71 -16.37 11.19
CA PHE A 182 25.45 -15.66 9.95
C PHE A 182 26.76 -15.45 9.18
N PHE A 183 26.78 -15.87 7.93
CA PHE A 183 27.94 -15.75 7.06
C PHE A 183 27.50 -15.21 5.69
N ILE A 184 28.30 -14.29 5.14
CA ILE A 184 28.13 -13.75 3.79
C ILE A 184 28.98 -14.60 2.85
N PRO A 185 28.37 -15.38 1.93
CA PRO A 185 29.10 -16.13 0.93
C PRO A 185 29.98 -15.22 0.07
N ASP A 186 31.20 -15.67 -0.24
CA ASP A 186 32.10 -15.00 -1.18
C ASP A 186 32.28 -13.49 -0.88
N ALA A 187 32.43 -13.15 0.40
CA ALA A 187 32.49 -11.77 0.89
C ALA A 187 33.57 -10.90 0.24
N GLU A 188 34.61 -11.50 -0.35
CA GLU A 188 35.66 -10.82 -1.10
C GLU A 188 35.15 -10.12 -2.37
N PHE A 189 34.00 -10.55 -2.92
CA PHE A 189 33.35 -9.93 -4.08
C PHE A 189 32.22 -8.97 -3.70
N CYS A 190 31.94 -8.80 -2.40
CA CYS A 190 30.93 -7.89 -1.93
C CYS A 190 31.49 -6.47 -1.87
N ILE A 191 31.10 -5.64 -2.84
CA ILE A 191 31.51 -4.24 -2.93
C ILE A 191 30.85 -3.35 -1.88
N ASP A 192 29.68 -3.74 -1.38
CA ASP A 192 28.85 -2.96 -0.46
C ASP A 192 28.18 -3.88 0.57
N VAL A 193 28.91 -4.11 1.66
CA VAL A 193 28.43 -4.94 2.78
C VAL A 193 27.33 -4.24 3.56
N GLU A 194 27.39 -2.92 3.68
CA GLU A 194 26.41 -2.11 4.40
C GLU A 194 25.07 -2.13 3.68
N GLY A 195 25.05 -1.91 2.37
CA GLY A 195 23.85 -2.01 1.54
C GLY A 195 23.26 -3.42 1.51
N LEU A 196 24.10 -4.47 1.48
CA LEU A 196 23.63 -5.85 1.61
C LEU A 196 22.92 -6.08 2.96
N LEU A 197 23.50 -5.63 4.06
CA LEU A 197 22.91 -5.77 5.38
C LEU A 197 21.63 -4.95 5.52
N GLY A 198 21.59 -3.72 4.98
CA GLY A 198 20.38 -2.90 4.94
C GLY A 198 19.24 -3.57 4.19
N TYR A 199 19.52 -4.19 3.04
CA TYR A 199 18.52 -4.97 2.31
C TYR A 199 18.03 -6.20 3.09
N LEU A 200 18.93 -6.88 3.81
CA LEU A 200 18.53 -7.99 4.68
C LEU A 200 17.70 -7.51 5.88
N ALA A 201 18.01 -6.34 6.42
CA ALA A 201 17.24 -5.71 7.49
C ALA A 201 15.82 -5.38 7.04
N GLU A 202 15.66 -4.83 5.84
CA GLU A 202 14.36 -4.58 5.24
C GLU A 202 13.58 -5.90 5.09
N LYS A 203 14.21 -6.94 4.54
CA LYS A 203 13.56 -8.24 4.38
C LYS A 203 13.11 -8.87 5.70
N ILE A 204 13.95 -8.82 6.73
CA ILE A 204 13.69 -9.50 7.99
C ILE A 204 12.75 -8.69 8.87
N CYS A 205 12.99 -7.39 9.00
CA CYS A 205 12.34 -6.56 10.01
C CYS A 205 11.14 -5.78 9.47
N ARG A 206 11.16 -5.37 8.19
CA ARG A 206 10.03 -4.67 7.54
C ARG A 206 9.05 -5.66 6.91
N ASP A 207 9.56 -6.60 6.12
CA ASP A 207 8.73 -7.55 5.36
C ASP A 207 8.42 -8.85 6.11
N PHE A 208 9.09 -9.11 7.23
CA PHE A 208 8.99 -10.36 8.00
C PHE A 208 9.22 -11.62 7.14
N ILE A 209 10.16 -11.55 6.20
CA ILE A 209 10.50 -12.65 5.28
C ILE A 209 11.73 -13.40 5.82
N CYS A 210 11.61 -14.72 5.89
CA CYS A 210 12.76 -15.57 6.17
C CYS A 210 13.76 -15.55 5.01
N ILE A 211 15.01 -15.18 5.27
CA ILE A 211 16.08 -15.14 4.26
C ILE A 211 16.47 -16.51 3.69
N TRP A 212 16.03 -17.61 4.31
CA TRP A 212 16.28 -18.98 3.86
C TRP A 212 15.14 -19.55 3.02
N CYS A 213 13.91 -19.61 3.55
CA CYS A 213 12.77 -20.18 2.81
C CYS A 213 12.01 -19.16 1.95
N ASN A 214 12.28 -17.87 2.10
CA ASN A 214 11.60 -16.77 1.39
C ASN A 214 10.07 -16.75 1.61
N GLU A 215 9.61 -17.33 2.72
CA GLU A 215 8.22 -17.28 3.17
C GLU A 215 8.03 -16.16 4.20
N LYS A 216 6.84 -15.57 4.22
CA LYS A 216 6.46 -14.57 5.23
C LYS A 216 6.17 -15.28 6.56
N GLY A 217 6.88 -14.88 7.61
CA GLY A 217 6.64 -15.34 8.97
C GLY A 217 5.27 -14.90 9.49
N ARG A 218 4.71 -15.66 10.43
CA ARG A 218 3.51 -15.24 11.16
C ARG A 218 3.90 -14.15 12.15
N THR A 219 3.34 -12.96 11.98
CA THR A 219 3.31 -11.92 13.02
C THR A 219 2.55 -12.49 14.23
N PHE A 220 3.20 -12.57 15.39
CA PHE A 220 2.56 -12.93 16.66
C PHE A 220 1.96 -11.71 17.35
#